data_AF-A0A849QEF1-F1
#
_entry.id   AF-A0A849QEF1-F1
#
_cell.length_a   1.000
_cell.length_b   1.000
_cell.length_c   1.000
_cell.angle_alpha   90.00
_cell.angle_beta   90.00
_cell.angle_gamma   90.00
#
_symmetry.space_group_name_H-M   'P 1'
#
loop_
_entity.id
_entity.type
_entity.pdbx_description
1 polymer ?
#
loop_
_entity_poly.entity_id
_entity_poly.type
_entity_poly.pdbx_seq_one_letter_code
_entity_poly.pdbx_strand_id
1 'polypeptide(L)'
;MTEEYKWFLKDTIVDTGMCTYCGACAAVCPYDIIEFDENGPKLKEECYRNGEGACKDVCQRVITDASRLSMNVFNFQAKPPTTIGQYEKIVAARATD
;
A
#
# COMPACT_ATOMS: atom_id res chain seq x y z
N MET A 1 14.76 25.20 -11.98
CA MET A 1 14.63 23.90 -12.65
C MET A 1 14.56 22.88 -11.53
N THR A 2 13.36 22.45 -11.15
CA THR A 2 13.20 21.42 -10.12
C THR A 2 13.58 20.11 -10.77
N GLU A 3 14.77 19.59 -10.47
CA GLU A 3 15.11 18.23 -10.83
C GLU A 3 14.15 17.31 -10.07
N GLU A 4 13.28 16.60 -10.81
CA GLU A 4 12.40 15.60 -10.20
C GLU A 4 13.22 14.38 -9.82
N TYR A 5 13.47 14.21 -8.52
CA TYR A 5 14.12 13.01 -8.00
C TYR A 5 13.26 11.77 -8.25
N LYS A 6 13.90 10.67 -8.62
CA LYS A 6 13.20 9.40 -8.83
C LYS A 6 12.58 8.88 -7.54
N TRP A 7 11.26 8.67 -7.55
CA TRP A 7 10.53 8.22 -6.37
C TRP A 7 9.28 7.42 -6.69
N PHE A 8 9.28 6.13 -6.34
CA PHE A 8 8.18 5.20 -6.67
C PHE A 8 6.81 5.68 -6.16
N LEU A 9 6.75 6.20 -4.93
CA LEU A 9 5.48 6.64 -4.35
C LEU A 9 4.93 7.89 -5.03
N LYS A 10 5.79 8.76 -5.59
CA LYS A 10 5.35 9.92 -6.38
C LYS A 10 4.50 9.43 -7.55
N ASP A 11 5.13 8.63 -8.41
CA ASP A 11 4.55 8.20 -9.69
C ASP A 11 3.35 7.28 -9.51
N THR A 12 3.37 6.41 -8.49
CA THR A 12 2.36 5.37 -8.33
C THR A 12 1.23 5.76 -7.38
N ILE A 13 1.51 6.55 -6.33
CA ILE A 13 0.56 6.78 -5.22
C ILE A 13 0.15 8.25 -5.08
N VAL A 14 1.10 9.18 -5.13
CA VAL A 14 0.83 10.61 -4.89
C VAL A 14 0.18 11.21 -6.14
N ASP A 15 0.83 11.12 -7.29
CA ASP A 15 0.37 11.74 -8.54
C ASP A 15 -0.90 11.06 -9.08
N THR A 16 -1.18 9.81 -8.67
CA THR A 16 -2.42 9.08 -9.00
C THR A 16 -3.59 9.42 -8.07
N GLY A 17 -3.37 10.26 -7.05
CA GLY A 17 -4.40 10.65 -6.09
C GLY A 17 -4.78 9.55 -5.09
N MET A 18 -3.98 8.47 -4.98
CA MET A 18 -4.23 7.40 -4.00
C MET A 18 -3.69 7.71 -2.60
N CYS A 19 -2.82 8.71 -2.47
CA CYS A 19 -2.26 9.14 -1.19
C CYS A 19 -3.37 9.60 -0.21
N THR A 20 -3.38 9.05 0.99
CA THR A 20 -4.33 9.41 2.07
C THR A 20 -3.71 10.32 3.13
N TYR A 21 -2.54 10.90 2.85
CA TYR A 21 -1.86 11.86 3.72
C TYR A 21 -1.55 11.36 5.15
N CYS A 22 -1.25 10.07 5.33
CA CYS A 22 -1.01 9.51 6.68
C CYS A 22 0.38 9.78 7.29
N GLY A 23 1.34 10.33 6.53
CA GLY A 23 2.69 10.65 7.04
C GLY A 23 3.64 9.47 7.24
N ALA A 24 3.22 8.21 7.06
CA ALA A 24 4.06 7.03 7.33
C ALA A 24 5.36 7.00 6.52
N CYS A 25 5.33 7.45 5.27
CA CYS A 25 6.51 7.50 4.41
C CYS A 25 7.60 8.46 4.94
N ALA A 26 7.20 9.63 5.44
CA ALA A 26 8.12 10.59 6.05
C ALA A 26 8.69 10.05 7.37
N ALA A 27 7.81 9.51 8.24
CA ALA A 27 8.22 8.99 9.54
C ALA A 27 9.22 7.82 9.49
N VAL A 28 9.13 6.96 8.46
CA VAL A 28 10.04 5.81 8.33
C VAL A 28 11.35 6.13 7.61
N CYS A 29 11.47 7.30 6.96
CA CYS A 29 12.65 7.61 6.18
C CYS A 29 13.86 7.80 7.11
N PRO A 30 14.88 6.91 7.09
CA PRO A 30 15.98 6.98 8.05
C PRO A 30 16.91 8.19 7.84
N TYR A 31 16.77 8.86 6.69
CA TYR A 31 17.56 10.02 6.31
C TYR A 31 16.72 11.30 6.26
N ASP A 32 15.45 11.24 6.70
CA ASP A 32 14.55 12.39 6.71
C ASP A 32 14.38 13.08 5.33
N ILE A 33 14.56 12.35 4.22
CA ILE A 33 14.56 12.92 2.86
C ILE A 33 13.15 13.28 2.35
N ILE A 34 12.10 12.80 3.01
CA ILE A 34 10.71 13.05 2.61
C ILE A 34 10.15 14.18 3.48
N GLU A 35 9.95 15.35 2.87
CA GLU A 35 9.17 16.44 3.44
C GLU A 35 7.68 16.11 3.38
N PHE A 36 6.90 16.55 4.37
CA PHE A 36 5.47 16.31 4.43
C PHE A 36 4.72 17.59 4.81
N ASP A 37 3.95 18.14 3.86
CA ASP A 37 3.17 19.37 4.03
C ASP A 37 1.67 19.16 3.74
N GLU A 38 0.89 20.24 3.71
CA GLU A 38 -0.54 20.23 3.38
C GLU A 38 -0.85 19.72 1.96
N ASN A 39 0.12 19.77 1.05
CA ASN A 39 0.05 19.26 -0.31
C ASN A 39 0.54 17.82 -0.43
N GLY A 40 1.12 17.27 0.63
CA GLY A 40 1.50 15.87 0.76
C GLY A 40 3.01 15.65 0.80
N PRO A 41 3.44 14.39 0.66
CA PRO A 41 4.85 14.04 0.77
C PRO A 41 5.63 14.41 -0.51
N LYS A 42 6.83 14.98 -0.36
CA LYS A 42 7.76 15.33 -1.46
C LYS A 42 9.19 14.97 -1.06
N LEU A 43 10.05 14.62 -2.03
CA LEU A 43 11.48 14.47 -1.74
C LEU A 43 12.17 15.84 -1.73
N LYS A 44 12.92 16.13 -0.67
CA LYS A 44 13.83 17.30 -0.62
C LYS A 44 15.23 17.00 -1.17
N GLU A 45 15.62 15.72 -1.23
CA GLU A 45 16.91 15.25 -1.72
C GLU A 45 16.77 13.93 -2.50
N GLU A 46 17.82 13.52 -3.22
CA GLU A 46 17.82 12.24 -3.94
C GLU A 46 17.81 11.05 -2.98
N CYS A 47 16.91 10.09 -3.24
CA CYS A 47 16.83 8.88 -2.43
C CYS A 47 17.99 7.93 -2.74
N TYR A 48 18.80 7.59 -1.74
CA TYR A 48 19.92 6.63 -1.85
C TYR A 48 19.51 5.21 -2.29
N ARG A 49 18.21 4.88 -2.23
CA ARG A 49 17.64 3.62 -2.72
C ARG A 49 16.89 3.78 -4.04
N ASN A 50 17.27 4.77 -4.85
CA ASN A 50 16.72 4.99 -6.19
C ASN A 50 15.18 5.12 -6.20
N GLY A 51 14.63 5.73 -5.14
CA GLY A 51 13.19 5.95 -4.98
C GLY A 51 12.39 4.77 -4.42
N GLU A 52 13.04 3.67 -4.01
CA GLU A 52 12.39 2.43 -3.54
C GLU A 52 12.76 2.05 -2.09
N GLY A 53 12.81 3.04 -1.20
CA GLY A 53 13.13 2.84 0.22
C GLY A 53 11.98 2.27 1.06
N ALA A 54 12.19 2.22 2.39
CA ALA A 54 11.21 1.71 3.37
C ALA A 54 9.83 2.40 3.33
N CYS A 55 9.76 3.61 2.75
CA CYS A 55 8.50 4.29 2.49
C CYS A 55 7.53 3.46 1.63
N LYS A 56 8.05 2.65 0.70
CA LYS A 56 7.28 1.70 -0.13
C LYS A 56 6.65 0.59 0.71
N ASP A 57 7.40 0.07 1.68
CA ASP A 57 6.97 -1.06 2.52
C ASP A 57 5.88 -0.67 3.53
N VAL A 58 5.93 0.57 4.05
CA VAL A 58 4.95 1.06 5.02
C VAL A 58 3.73 1.73 4.38
N CYS A 59 3.78 2.03 3.07
CA CYS A 59 2.65 2.66 2.40
C CYS A 59 1.52 1.64 2.25
N GLN A 60 0.42 1.88 2.98
CA GLN A 60 -0.80 1.06 2.96
C GLN A 60 -1.45 0.92 1.56
N ARG A 61 -1.02 1.73 0.58
CA ARG A 61 -1.50 1.69 -0.81
C ARG A 61 -0.59 0.90 -1.75
N VAL A 62 0.57 0.43 -1.30
CA VAL A 62 1.49 -0.36 -2.12
C VAL A 62 1.28 -1.85 -1.90
N ILE A 63 1.35 -2.31 -0.66
CA ILE A 63 1.24 -3.72 -0.32
C ILE A 63 0.08 -3.90 0.64
N THR A 64 -1.02 -4.47 0.15
CA THR A 64 -2.03 -5.10 1.01
C THR A 64 -1.77 -6.60 0.96
N ASP A 65 -1.05 -7.13 1.95
CA ASP A 65 -0.83 -8.57 2.06
C ASP A 65 -2.15 -9.25 2.49
N ALA A 66 -3.01 -9.50 1.51
CA ALA A 66 -4.31 -10.12 1.69
C ALA A 66 -4.20 -11.50 2.36
N SER A 67 -3.09 -12.20 2.17
CA SER A 67 -2.83 -13.50 2.79
C SER A 67 -2.58 -13.36 4.30
N ARG A 68 -1.76 -12.38 4.71
CA ARG A 68 -1.57 -12.09 6.15
C ARG A 68 -2.83 -11.50 6.80
N LEU A 69 -3.53 -10.61 6.10
CA LEU A 69 -4.77 -10.03 6.61
C LEU A 69 -5.87 -11.07 6.77
N SER A 70 -6.04 -11.98 5.81
CA SER A 70 -7.09 -13.01 5.88
C SER A 70 -6.92 -13.95 7.07
N MET A 71 -5.69 -14.35 7.38
CA MET A 71 -5.39 -15.14 8.58
C MET A 71 -5.74 -14.41 9.87
N ASN A 72 -5.45 -13.10 9.97
CA ASN A 72 -5.65 -12.36 11.22
C ASN A 72 -7.07 -11.80 11.39
N VAL A 73 -7.75 -11.43 10.31
CA VAL A 73 -9.06 -10.78 10.34
C VAL A 73 -10.19 -11.81 10.23
N PHE A 74 -10.03 -12.80 9.36
CA PHE A 74 -11.08 -13.75 9.03
C PHE A 74 -10.76 -15.17 9.50
N ASN A 75 -9.57 -15.39 10.09
CA ASN A 75 -9.12 -16.69 10.60
C ASN A 75 -9.23 -17.83 9.57
N PHE A 76 -9.10 -17.53 8.27
CA PHE A 76 -9.09 -18.52 7.19
C PHE A 76 -7.83 -18.40 6.34
N GLN A 77 -7.40 -19.54 5.78
CA GLN A 77 -6.30 -19.58 4.81
C GLN A 77 -6.81 -19.15 3.43
N ALA A 78 -6.28 -18.03 2.92
CA ALA A 78 -6.57 -17.59 1.55
C ALA A 78 -6.24 -18.69 0.54
N LYS A 79 -7.24 -19.07 -0.26
CA LYS A 79 -7.07 -19.93 -1.43
C LYS A 79 -6.43 -19.10 -2.56
N PRO A 80 -5.79 -19.73 -3.56
CA PRO A 80 -5.35 -19.02 -4.76
C PRO A 80 -6.48 -18.15 -5.35
N PRO A 81 -6.17 -17.01 -5.98
CA PRO A 81 -7.20 -16.12 -6.53
C PRO A 81 -8.15 -16.88 -7.46
N THR A 82 -9.45 -16.89 -7.15
CA THR A 82 -10.49 -17.50 -8.00
C THR A 82 -11.49 -16.44 -8.45
N THR A 83 -12.24 -16.71 -9.52
CA THR A 83 -13.21 -15.77 -10.11
C THR A 83 -14.28 -15.31 -9.12
N ILE A 84 -14.63 -16.14 -8.14
CA ILE A 84 -15.65 -15.85 -7.13
C ILE A 84 -15.08 -15.17 -5.87
N GLY A 85 -13.78 -14.89 -5.85
CA GLY A 85 -13.08 -14.37 -4.67
C GLY A 85 -12.75 -15.45 -3.64
N GLN A 86 -12.54 -15.02 -2.40
CA GLN A 86 -12.21 -15.90 -1.27
C GLN A 86 -13.50 -16.37 -0.58
N TYR A 87 -13.59 -17.66 -0.24
CA TYR A 87 -14.72 -18.24 0.46
C TYR A 87 -14.29 -19.39 1.36
N GLU A 88 -14.94 -19.51 2.52
CA GLU A 88 -14.76 -20.66 3.42
C GLU A 88 -15.56 -21.86 2.91
N LYS A 89 -16.86 -21.66 2.68
CA LYS A 89 -17.79 -22.70 2.22
C LYS A 89 -18.81 -22.14 1.23
N ILE A 90 -19.08 -22.87 0.17
CA ILE A 90 -20.21 -22.62 -0.74
C ILE A 90 -21.32 -23.60 -0.34
N VAL A 91 -22.50 -23.07 -0.06
CA VAL A 91 -23.68 -23.87 0.28
C VAL A 91 -24.77 -23.62 -0.75
N ALA A 92 -25.49 -24.68 -1.09
CA ALA A 92 -26.74 -24.62 -1.83
C ALA A 92 -27.83 -25.18 -0.92
N ALA A 93 -28.93 -24.45 -0.77
CA ALA A 93 -30.08 -24.88 0.01
C ALA A 93 -31.33 -24.82 -0.87
N ARG A 94 -32.25 -25.76 -0.64
CA ARG A 94 -33.56 -25.82 -1.30
C ARG A 94 -34.61 -25.87 -0.20
N ALA A 95 -35.65 -25.04 -0.31
CA ALA A 95 -36.80 -25.11 0.59
C ALA A 95 -37.45 -26.49 0.48
N THR A 96 -37.74 -27.09 1.64
CA THR A 96 -38.65 -28.22 1.76
C THR A 96 -39.91 -27.61 2.34
N ASP A 97 -41.02 -27.73 1.62
CA ASP A 97 -42.34 -27.31 2.08
C ASP A 97 -42.71 -27.99 3.41
#